data_AF-E0V9I4-F1
#
_entry.id   AF-E0V9I4-F1
#
_cell.length_a   1.000
_cell.length_b   1.000
_cell.length_c   1.000
_cell.angle_alpha   90.00
_cell.angle_beta   90.00
_cell.angle_gamma   90.00
#
_symmetry.space_group_name_H-M   'P 1'
#
loop_
_entity.id
_entity.type
_entity.pdbx_description
1 polymer ?
#
loop_
_entity_poly.entity_id
_entity_poly.type
_entity_poly.pdbx_seq_one_letter_code
_entity_poly.pdbx_strand_id
1 'polypeptide(L)'
;MITHHKVDGYENFLKLLGIIDCKGTVILYFCGSPNPVGLSWNPKCNRSGPIVHSVLKKNERKNFHFVHVGVGTYNEWNDPFCPFKTHKDIQLKHLPTIIYWRKPTRLCGTECCDQEKVNQMIENLP
;
A
#
# COMPACT_ATOMS: atom_id res chain seq x y z
N MET A 1 -3.41 16.65 7.26
CA MET A 1 -2.86 16.62 5.89
C MET A 1 -2.18 15.28 5.69
N ILE A 2 -2.37 14.64 4.54
CA ILE A 2 -1.79 13.33 4.25
C ILE A 2 -0.28 13.46 4.07
N THR A 3 0.50 12.67 4.81
CA THR A 3 1.96 12.58 4.61
C THR A 3 2.27 11.41 3.69
N HIS A 4 2.73 11.69 2.48
CA HIS A 4 3.03 10.67 1.47
C HIS A 4 4.46 10.14 1.60
N HIS A 5 4.59 8.81 1.58
CA HIS A 5 5.85 8.09 1.55
C HIS A 5 5.87 7.14 0.35
N LYS A 6 7.03 6.98 -0.26
CA LYS A 6 7.28 5.95 -1.26
C LYS A 6 8.54 5.18 -0.86
N VAL A 7 8.46 3.86 -0.90
CA VAL A 7 9.56 3.00 -0.53
C VAL A 7 9.56 1.74 -1.38
N ASP A 8 10.74 1.28 -1.77
CA ASP A 8 10.93 0.07 -2.56
C ASP A 8 11.80 -0.91 -1.76
N GLY A 9 11.39 -2.17 -1.74
CA GLY A 9 12.08 -3.25 -1.05
C GLY A 9 11.73 -3.35 0.43
N TYR A 10 11.84 -4.58 0.95
CA TYR A 10 11.40 -4.95 2.29
C TYR A 10 12.19 -4.25 3.41
N GLU A 11 13.52 -4.19 3.31
CA GLU A 11 14.35 -3.57 4.34
C GLU A 11 14.08 -2.07 4.50
N ASN A 12 13.95 -1.36 3.38
CA ASN A 12 13.62 0.06 3.40
C ASN A 12 12.23 0.29 3.97
N PHE A 13 11.28 -0.58 3.61
CA PHE A 13 9.94 -0.55 4.18
C PHE A 13 9.96 -0.71 5.72
N LEU A 14 10.72 -1.67 6.26
CA LEU A 14 10.85 -1.86 7.70
C LEU A 14 11.48 -0.64 8.40
N LYS A 15 12.55 -0.08 7.82
CA LYS A 15 13.21 1.13 8.35
C LYS A 15 12.23 2.30 8.42
N LEU A 16 11.46 2.52 7.34
CA LEU A 16 10.45 3.57 7.31
C LEU A 16 9.35 3.33 8.36
N LEU A 17 8.85 2.09 8.44
CA LEU A 17 7.79 1.73 9.38
C LEU A 17 8.22 1.96 10.83
N GLY A 18 9.46 1.61 11.19
CA GLY A 18 10.03 1.89 12.51
C GLY A 18 10.08 3.38 12.89
N ILE A 19 10.03 4.28 11.91
CA ILE A 19 10.01 5.74 12.12
C ILE A 19 8.59 6.28 12.26
N ILE A 20 7.61 5.70 11.56
CA ILE A 20 6.26 6.29 11.42
C ILE A 20 5.15 5.53 12.16
N ASP A 21 5.34 4.27 12.55
CA ASP A 21 4.30 3.45 13.21
C ASP A 21 3.77 4.11 14.50
N CYS A 22 4.63 4.80 15.25
CA CYS A 22 4.25 5.51 16.46
C CYS A 22 3.72 6.94 16.24
N LYS A 23 3.66 7.43 15.00
CA LYS A 23 3.34 8.84 14.68
C LYS A 23 1.88 9.08 14.29
N GLY A 24 1.05 8.03 14.27
CA GLY A 24 -0.39 8.15 14.03
C GLY A 24 -0.92 7.05 13.11
N THR A 25 -2.01 7.37 12.40
CA THR A 25 -2.62 6.46 11.42
C THR A 25 -1.68 6.22 10.24
N VAL A 26 -1.45 4.96 9.89
CA VAL A 26 -0.64 4.55 8.73
C VAL A 26 -1.48 3.69 7.79
N ILE A 27 -1.54 4.09 6.53
CA ILE A 27 -2.11 3.30 5.42
C ILE A 27 -0.97 2.81 4.55
N LEU A 28 -0.89 1.50 4.37
CA LEU A 28 0.10 0.84 3.53
C LEU A 28 -0.56 0.41 2.23
N TYR A 29 0.04 0.75 1.09
CA TYR A 29 -0.40 0.37 -0.24
C TYR A 29 0.72 -0.38 -0.95
N PHE A 30 0.56 -1.70 -1.05
CA PHE A 30 1.55 -2.60 -1.64
C PHE A 30 1.26 -2.85 -3.12
N CYS A 31 2.27 -2.59 -3.94
CA CYS A 31 2.27 -2.84 -5.38
C CYS A 31 3.57 -3.53 -5.81
N GLY A 32 3.59 -4.13 -7.00
CA GLY A 32 4.86 -4.51 -7.62
C GLY A 32 5.72 -3.27 -7.86
N SER A 33 7.02 -3.34 -7.59
CA SER A 33 7.91 -2.19 -7.71
C SER A 33 7.80 -1.56 -9.11
N PRO A 34 7.74 -0.22 -9.18
CA PRO A 34 7.58 0.48 -10.43
C PRO A 34 8.87 0.38 -11.26
N ASN A 35 8.69 0.28 -12.57
CA ASN A 35 9.77 0.43 -13.54
C ASN A 35 10.19 1.92 -13.65
N PRO A 36 11.20 2.26 -14.48
CA PRO A 36 11.67 3.65 -14.62
C PRO A 36 10.62 4.66 -15.08
N VAL A 37 9.54 4.22 -15.74
CA VAL A 37 8.42 5.07 -16.15
C VAL A 37 7.28 5.11 -15.13
N GLY A 38 7.49 4.54 -13.94
CA GLY A 38 6.55 4.58 -12.82
C GLY A 38 5.45 3.50 -12.84
N LEU A 39 5.49 2.56 -13.79
CA LEU A 39 4.48 1.50 -13.93
C LEU A 39 4.88 0.23 -13.20
N SER A 40 3.93 -0.37 -12.50
CA SER A 40 4.11 -1.69 -11.89
C SER A 40 4.06 -2.78 -12.96
N TRP A 41 4.80 -3.87 -12.75
CA TRP A 41 4.67 -5.10 -13.54
C TRP A 41 3.31 -5.80 -13.31
N ASN A 42 2.57 -5.44 -12.25
CA ASN A 42 1.25 -5.96 -11.97
C ASN A 42 0.16 -5.07 -12.61
N PRO A 43 -0.68 -5.59 -13.54
CA PRO A 43 -1.71 -4.79 -14.21
C PRO A 43 -2.78 -4.22 -13.27
N LYS A 44 -3.13 -4.93 -12.18
CA LYS A 44 -4.10 -4.43 -11.20
C LYS A 44 -3.53 -3.26 -10.41
N CYS A 45 -2.23 -3.27 -10.07
CA CYS A 45 -1.57 -2.14 -9.44
C CYS A 45 -1.62 -0.86 -10.31
N ASN A 46 -1.47 -1.01 -11.63
CA ASN A 46 -1.61 0.11 -12.58
C ASN A 46 -3.05 0.63 -12.68
N ARG A 47 -4.06 -0.23 -12.49
CA ARG A 47 -5.48 0.16 -12.45
C ARG A 47 -5.87 0.82 -11.13
N SER A 48 -5.42 0.28 -10.00
CA SER A 48 -5.73 0.82 -8.66
C SER A 48 -4.98 2.10 -8.36
N GLY A 49 -3.78 2.31 -8.93
CA GLY A 49 -2.97 3.50 -8.71
C GLY A 49 -3.75 4.81 -8.89
N PRO A 50 -4.31 5.09 -10.09
CA PRO A 50 -5.12 6.30 -10.32
C PRO A 50 -6.31 6.44 -9.38
N ILE A 51 -6.97 5.33 -9.03
CA ILE A 51 -8.14 5.31 -8.13
C ILE A 51 -7.72 5.73 -6.72
N VAL A 52 -6.68 5.12 -6.17
CA VAL A 52 -6.15 5.44 -4.84
C VAL A 52 -5.70 6.91 -4.80
N HIS A 53 -4.96 7.39 -5.79
CA HIS A 53 -4.52 8.79 -5.81
C HIS A 53 -5.70 9.78 -5.90
N SER A 54 -6.74 9.45 -6.68
CA SER A 54 -7.98 10.24 -6.76
C SER A 54 -8.68 10.34 -5.40
N VAL A 55 -8.81 9.22 -4.68
CA VAL A 55 -9.41 9.19 -3.34
C VAL A 55 -8.57 9.96 -2.33
N LEU A 56 -7.25 9.82 -2.34
CA LEU A 56 -6.36 10.57 -1.45
C LEU A 56 -6.47 12.07 -1.70
N LYS A 57 -6.54 12.50 -2.97
CA LYS A 57 -6.73 13.92 -3.33
C LYS A 57 -8.07 14.46 -2.81
N LYS A 58 -9.16 13.70 -2.93
CA LYS A 58 -10.47 14.08 -2.36
C LYS A 58 -10.43 14.21 -0.83
N ASN A 59 -9.54 13.47 -0.17
CA ASN A 59 -9.42 13.39 1.28
C ASN A 59 -8.14 14.09 1.82
N GLU A 60 -7.55 15.01 1.07
CA GLU A 60 -6.22 15.60 1.37
C GLU A 60 -6.09 16.24 2.76
N ARG A 61 -7.23 16.70 3.32
CA ARG A 61 -7.31 17.34 4.63
C ARG A 61 -7.14 16.36 5.79
N LYS A 62 -7.38 15.06 5.59
CA LYS A 62 -7.22 14.03 6.62
C LYS A 62 -5.78 13.94 7.12
N ASN A 63 -5.58 13.43 8.33
CA ASN A 63 -4.27 13.39 8.99
C ASN A 63 -3.77 11.95 9.18
N PHE A 64 -3.04 11.43 8.20
CA PHE A 64 -2.43 10.11 8.27
C PHE A 64 -1.21 9.99 7.37
N HIS A 65 -0.43 8.94 7.57
CA HIS A 65 0.69 8.56 6.72
C HIS A 65 0.21 7.60 5.65
N PHE A 66 0.42 7.94 4.38
CA PHE A 66 0.18 7.05 3.26
C PHE A 66 1.52 6.53 2.73
N VAL A 67 1.71 5.22 2.68
CA VAL A 67 2.96 4.60 2.23
C VAL A 67 2.70 3.75 0.99
N HIS A 68 3.25 4.15 -0.14
CA HIS A 68 3.31 3.31 -1.33
C HIS A 68 4.56 2.42 -1.26
N VAL A 69 4.35 1.11 -1.14
CA VAL A 69 5.41 0.11 -0.99
C VAL A 69 5.53 -0.71 -2.26
N GLY A 70 6.71 -0.64 -2.89
CA GLY A 70 7.09 -1.56 -3.95
C GLY A 70 7.65 -2.85 -3.37
N VAL A 71 7.01 -3.98 -3.67
CA VAL A 71 7.39 -5.29 -3.12
C VAL A 71 8.57 -5.95 -3.83
N GLY A 72 9.20 -5.26 -4.80
CA GLY A 72 10.21 -5.82 -5.69
C GLY A 72 9.65 -6.24 -7.04
N THR A 73 10.45 -7.00 -7.77
CA THR A 73 10.18 -7.56 -9.09
C THR A 73 9.14 -8.69 -9.05
N TYR A 74 8.65 -9.08 -10.23
CA TYR A 74 7.73 -10.22 -10.37
C TYR A 74 8.32 -11.53 -9.79
N ASN A 75 9.62 -11.76 -10.00
CA ASN A 75 10.30 -12.97 -9.53
C ASN A 75 10.43 -12.99 -8.01
N GLU A 76 10.86 -11.88 -7.40
CA GLU A 76 10.94 -11.73 -5.94
C GLU A 76 9.57 -11.85 -5.28
N TRP A 77 8.52 -11.34 -5.92
CA TRP A 77 7.15 -11.53 -5.44
C TRP A 77 6.71 -12.99 -5.52
N ASN A 78 7.05 -13.72 -6.58
CA ASN A 78 6.64 -15.11 -6.74
C ASN A 78 7.38 -16.09 -5.84
N ASP A 79 8.52 -15.69 -5.27
CA ASP A 79 9.20 -16.46 -4.24
C ASP A 79 8.22 -16.82 -3.10
N PRO A 80 8.08 -18.10 -2.71
CA PRO A 80 7.28 -18.50 -1.56
C PRO A 80 7.81 -17.89 -0.24
N PHE A 81 9.10 -17.59 -0.16
CA PHE A 81 9.76 -16.96 0.98
C PHE A 81 9.81 -15.43 0.86
N CYS A 82 9.11 -14.84 -0.11
CA CYS A 82 8.98 -13.40 -0.24
C CYS A 82 8.64 -12.79 1.14
N PRO A 83 9.45 -11.86 1.67
CA PRO A 83 9.34 -11.42 3.05
C PRO A 83 8.01 -10.71 3.32
N PHE A 84 7.39 -10.09 2.31
CA PHE A 84 6.06 -9.50 2.45
C PHE A 84 4.93 -10.55 2.61
N LYS A 85 5.11 -11.76 2.07
CA LYS A 85 4.16 -12.88 2.25
C LYS A 85 4.32 -13.55 3.61
N THR A 86 5.55 -13.62 4.12
CA THR A 86 5.88 -14.33 5.36
C THR A 86 5.88 -13.44 6.60
N HIS A 87 5.92 -12.10 6.44
CA HIS A 87 5.88 -11.15 7.56
C HIS A 87 4.58 -11.32 8.37
N LYS A 88 4.72 -11.62 9.66
CA LYS A 88 3.61 -11.96 10.58
C LYS A 88 2.44 -10.97 10.59
N ASP A 89 2.71 -9.67 10.52
CA ASP A 89 1.67 -8.63 10.59
C ASP A 89 1.09 -8.22 9.23
N ILE A 90 1.70 -8.64 8.11
CA ILE A 90 1.32 -8.17 6.76
C ILE A 90 0.70 -9.31 5.96
N GLN A 91 1.41 -10.44 5.89
CA GLN A 91 1.01 -11.68 5.22
C GLN A 91 0.30 -11.42 3.88
N LEU A 92 0.99 -10.75 2.94
CA LEU A 92 0.38 -10.42 1.65
C LEU A 92 0.03 -11.70 0.88
N LYS A 93 -1.20 -11.76 0.38
CA LYS A 93 -1.67 -12.86 -0.49
C LYS A 93 -1.79 -12.43 -1.95
N HIS A 94 -2.08 -11.15 -2.19
CA HIS A 94 -2.35 -10.61 -3.51
C HIS A 94 -1.77 -9.20 -3.65
N LEU A 95 -1.56 -8.78 -4.89
CA LEU A 95 -1.26 -7.40 -5.25
C LEU A 95 -2.34 -6.87 -6.20
N PRO A 96 -2.70 -5.58 -6.12
CA PRO A 96 -2.37 -4.65 -5.03
C PRO A 96 -3.00 -5.08 -3.69
N THR A 97 -2.51 -4.54 -2.57
CA THR A 97 -3.18 -4.65 -1.26
C THR A 97 -3.06 -3.34 -0.50
N ILE A 98 -4.17 -2.87 0.08
CA ILE A 98 -4.19 -1.71 1.00
C ILE A 98 -4.42 -2.24 2.42
N ILE A 99 -3.62 -1.82 3.40
CA ILE A 99 -3.75 -2.21 4.81
C ILE A 99 -3.88 -0.94 5.66
N TYR A 100 -4.89 -0.90 6.53
CA TYR A 100 -4.86 0.02 7.66
C TYR A 100 -3.98 -0.62 8.72
N TRP A 101 -2.75 -0.11 8.85
CA TRP A 101 -1.75 -0.66 9.75
C TRP A 101 -2.26 -0.77 11.19
N ARG A 102 -1.95 -1.88 11.86
CA ARG A 102 -2.44 -2.26 13.20
C ARG A 102 -3.96 -2.43 13.33
N LYS A 103 -4.71 -2.47 12.23
CA LYS A 103 -6.15 -2.74 12.18
C LYS A 103 -6.43 -3.95 11.29
N PRO A 104 -7.55 -4.67 11.49
CA PRO A 104 -7.92 -5.80 10.64
C PRO A 104 -8.33 -5.38 9.22
N THR A 105 -8.64 -4.11 9.00
CA THR A 105 -9.14 -3.58 7.73
C THR A 105 -8.08 -3.63 6.64
N ARG A 106 -8.38 -4.34 5.55
CA ARG A 106 -7.57 -4.40 4.34
C ARG A 106 -8.44 -4.55 3.11
N LEU A 107 -7.95 -4.05 1.97
CA LEU A 107 -8.52 -4.27 0.64
C LEU A 107 -7.51 -5.06 -0.18
N CYS A 108 -7.96 -6.11 -0.86
CA CYS A 108 -7.08 -7.01 -1.60
C CYS A 108 -7.46 -7.10 -3.09
N GLY A 109 -6.45 -7.04 -3.97
CA GLY A 109 -6.60 -7.30 -5.39
C GLY A 109 -7.60 -6.37 -6.08
N THR A 110 -8.74 -6.91 -6.49
CA THR A 110 -9.78 -6.15 -7.20
C THR A 110 -10.48 -5.11 -6.32
N GLU A 111 -10.48 -5.29 -5.00
CA GLU A 111 -11.06 -4.31 -4.07
C GLU A 111 -10.30 -2.99 -4.06
N CYS A 112 -8.99 -3.01 -4.34
CA CYS A 112 -8.21 -1.79 -4.51
C CYS A 112 -8.54 -1.06 -5.83
N CYS A 113 -9.18 -1.76 -6.78
CA CYS A 113 -9.67 -1.18 -8.03
C CYS A 113 -11.13 -0.69 -7.93
N ASP A 114 -11.74 -0.81 -6.76
CA ASP A 114 -13.10 -0.34 -6.49
C ASP A 114 -13.02 1.02 -5.78
N GLN A 115 -13.38 2.08 -6.50
CA GLN A 115 -13.28 3.44 -5.97
C GLN A 115 -14.13 3.63 -4.71
N GLU A 116 -15.29 2.99 -4.62
CA GLU A 116 -16.18 3.15 -3.47
C GLU A 116 -15.58 2.51 -2.23
N LYS A 117 -15.07 1.28 -2.34
CA LYS A 117 -14.39 0.60 -1.22
C LYS A 117 -13.16 1.36 -0.73
N VAL A 118 -12.33 1.85 -1.67
CA VAL A 118 -11.16 2.65 -1.32
C VAL A 118 -11.58 3.95 -0.65
N ASN A 119 -12.64 4.61 -1.14
CA ASN A 119 -13.16 5.84 -0.54
C ASN A 119 -13.68 5.60 0.87
N GLN A 120 -14.54 4.59 1.07
CA GLN A 120 -15.06 4.22 2.38
C GLN A 120 -13.93 3.91 3.38
N MET A 121 -12.88 3.21 2.96
CA MET A 121 -11.73 2.93 3.83
C MET A 121 -11.03 4.20 4.30
N ILE A 122 -10.80 5.16 3.40
CA ILE A 122 -10.09 6.41 3.71
C ILE A 122 -11.00 7.39 4.47
N GLU A 123 -12.28 7.47 4.14
CA GLU A 123 -13.27 8.31 4.82
C GLU A 123 -13.54 7.87 6.26
N ASN A 124 -13.44 6.57 6.55
CA ASN A 124 -13.60 6.03 7.90
C ASN A 124 -12.34 6.14 8.77
N LEU A 125 -11.24 6.68 8.25
CA LEU A 125 -10.08 7.01 9.07
C LEU A 125 -10.42 8.11 10.09
N PRO A 126 -9.83 8.06 11.30
CA PRO A 126 -10.03 9.09 12.32
C PRO A 126 -9.56 10.48 11.85
#